data_AF-A0A7S6RE48-F1
#
_entry.id   AF-A0A7S6RE48-F1
#
_cell.length_a   1.000
_cell.length_b   1.000
_cell.length_c   1.000
_cell.angle_alpha   90.00
_cell.angle_beta   90.00
_cell.angle_gamma   90.00
#
_symmetry.space_group_name_H-M   'P 1'
#
loop_
_entity.id
_entity.type
_entity.pdbx_description
1 polymer ?
#
loop_
_entity_poly.entity_id
_entity_poly.type
_entity_poly.pdbx_seq_one_letter_code
_entity_poly.pdbx_strand_id
1 'polypeptide(L)'
;MNKPEQSSHRTKNIVIENQKEKELMHDVLLLLQNLISREETTVKLIMDSLYDAGSVNLINHKFPARTLNRILKLISRTSKPVFRIFAWRWFKNNGPQLITNWMHSKIAFKTTQTAFNISAKKQVVLANPDPKLNPLIKPQYQLQEVKHLRSQVTLLTGILAGVVTVFGASFIWLGYSLERSHMERIVELQHQVKTLEASLKGY
;
A
#
# COMPACT_ATOMS: atom_id res chain seq x y z
N MET A 1 42.72 22.09 38.03
CA MET A 1 42.74 22.49 36.61
C MET A 1 42.67 21.24 35.74
N ASN A 2 41.52 20.91 35.13
CA ASN A 2 41.41 19.79 34.19
C ASN A 2 41.60 20.30 32.75
N LYS A 3 42.48 19.61 32.00
CA LYS A 3 43.06 20.02 30.71
C LYS A 3 42.02 20.10 29.57
N PRO A 4 42.02 21.17 28.74
CA PRO A 4 41.17 21.29 27.54
C PRO A 4 41.60 20.40 26.36
N GLU A 5 42.86 19.94 26.34
CA GLU A 5 43.50 19.19 25.23
C GLU A 5 42.81 17.84 24.89
N GLN A 6 42.30 17.11 25.88
CA GLN A 6 41.69 15.79 25.65
C GLN A 6 40.34 15.85 24.93
N SER A 7 39.60 16.97 25.07
CA SER A 7 38.28 17.13 24.43
C SER A 7 38.38 17.31 22.91
N SER A 8 39.43 18.00 22.44
CA SER A 8 39.65 18.30 21.03
C SER A 8 40.06 17.06 20.24
N HIS A 9 41.00 16.26 20.77
CA HIS A 9 41.41 15.01 20.14
C HIS A 9 40.29 13.95 20.09
N ARG A 10 39.47 13.87 21.14
CA ARG A 10 38.32 12.96 21.17
C ARG A 10 37.28 13.32 20.11
N THR A 11 36.99 14.62 19.98
CA THR A 11 36.02 15.12 18.98
C THR A 11 36.52 14.87 17.55
N LYS A 12 37.81 15.12 17.28
CA LYS A 12 38.42 14.83 15.96
C LYS A 12 38.35 13.35 15.59
N ASN A 13 38.67 12.45 16.53
CA ASN A 13 38.60 11.01 16.27
C ASN A 13 37.18 10.52 16.00
N ILE A 14 36.18 11.03 16.73
CA ILE A 14 34.76 10.70 16.49
C ILE A 14 34.30 11.18 15.10
N VAL A 15 34.74 12.37 14.65
CA VAL A 15 34.39 12.88 13.32
C VAL A 15 35.02 12.02 12.21
N ILE A 16 36.27 11.60 12.37
CA ILE A 16 36.97 10.72 11.40
C ILE A 16 36.31 9.34 11.34
N GLU A 17 35.97 8.75 12.49
CA GLU A 17 35.29 7.45 12.58
C GLU A 17 33.90 7.49 11.92
N ASN A 18 33.12 8.54 12.21
CA ASN A 18 31.81 8.75 11.57
C ASN A 18 31.91 8.98 10.06
N GLN A 19 32.98 9.62 9.59
CA GLN A 19 33.20 9.83 8.15
C GLN A 19 33.53 8.52 7.45
N LYS A 20 34.41 7.72 8.05
CA LYS A 20 34.76 6.38 7.56
C LYS A 20 33.54 5.45 7.55
N GLU A 21 32.68 5.51 8.56
CA GLU A 21 31.43 4.74 8.59
C GLU A 21 30.49 5.12 7.45
N LYS A 22 30.33 6.42 7.16
CA LYS A 22 29.51 6.89 6.02
C LYS A 22 30.03 6.40 4.68
N GLU A 23 31.34 6.40 4.48
CA GLU A 23 31.98 5.89 3.27
C GLU A 23 31.71 4.39 3.10
N LEU A 24 31.87 3.60 4.17
CA LEU A 24 31.56 2.17 4.15
C LEU A 24 30.07 1.91 3.87
N MET A 25 29.16 2.70 4.45
CA MET A 25 27.73 2.54 4.20
C MET A 25 27.34 2.96 2.78
N HIS A 26 28.03 3.94 2.19
CA HIS A 26 27.88 4.31 0.80
C HIS A 26 28.32 3.17 -0.14
N ASP A 27 29.46 2.55 0.16
CA ASP A 27 29.95 1.39 -0.60
C ASP A 27 28.97 0.22 -0.52
N VAL A 28 28.42 -0.08 0.67
CA VAL A 28 27.39 -1.11 0.84
C VAL A 28 26.15 -0.80 0.00
N LEU A 29 25.69 0.45 -0.01
CA LEU A 29 24.56 0.87 -0.84
C LEU A 29 24.85 0.66 -2.34
N LEU A 30 26.04 1.03 -2.80
CA LEU A 30 26.44 0.88 -4.19
C LEU A 30 26.51 -0.59 -4.60
N LEU A 31 27.12 -1.44 -3.77
CA LEU A 31 27.17 -2.89 -3.98
C LEU A 31 25.76 -3.49 -4.07
N LEU A 32 24.87 -3.06 -3.18
CA LEU A 32 23.51 -3.57 -3.15
C LEU A 32 22.68 -3.09 -4.34
N GLN A 33 22.86 -1.84 -4.77
CA GLN A 33 22.23 -1.32 -5.98
C GLN A 33 22.71 -2.07 -7.22
N ASN A 34 24.00 -2.37 -7.31
CA ASN A 34 24.57 -3.19 -8.37
C ASN A 34 24.03 -4.62 -8.34
N LEU A 35 23.94 -5.23 -7.15
CA LEU A 35 23.39 -6.57 -6.98
C LEU A 35 21.93 -6.63 -7.43
N ILE A 36 21.09 -5.74 -6.91
CA ILE A 36 19.66 -5.69 -7.24
C ILE A 36 19.43 -5.42 -8.73
N SER A 37 20.27 -4.58 -9.34
CA SER A 37 20.16 -4.27 -10.77
C SER A 37 20.61 -5.42 -11.68
N ARG A 38 21.65 -6.18 -11.27
CA ARG A 38 22.14 -7.35 -12.03
C ARG A 38 21.24 -8.56 -11.87
N GLU A 39 20.74 -8.78 -10.66
CA GLU A 39 19.91 -9.94 -10.29
C GLU A 39 18.40 -9.62 -10.37
N GLU A 40 17.99 -8.89 -11.41
CA GLU A 40 16.59 -8.47 -11.59
C GLU A 40 15.62 -9.66 -11.56
N THR A 41 15.96 -10.75 -12.23
CA THR A 41 15.13 -11.97 -12.29
C THR A 41 14.93 -12.56 -10.90
N THR A 42 16.02 -12.73 -10.15
CA THR A 42 16.02 -13.28 -8.80
C THR A 42 15.20 -12.41 -7.85
N VAL A 43 15.39 -11.09 -7.91
CA VAL A 43 14.63 -10.13 -7.09
C VAL A 43 13.14 -10.16 -7.44
N LYS A 44 12.78 -10.22 -8.72
CA LYS A 44 11.38 -10.37 -9.13
C LYS A 44 10.77 -11.67 -8.63
N LEU A 45 11.50 -12.78 -8.65
CA LEU A 45 11.04 -14.07 -8.12
C LEU A 45 10.83 -14.01 -6.60
N ILE A 46 11.72 -13.35 -5.86
CA ILE A 46 11.55 -13.10 -4.42
C ILE A 46 10.26 -12.31 -4.18
N MET A 47 10.04 -11.23 -4.94
CA MET A 47 8.84 -10.41 -4.82
C MET A 47 7.57 -11.16 -5.20
N ASP A 48 7.60 -11.97 -6.26
CA ASP A 48 6.48 -12.80 -6.68
C ASP A 48 6.13 -13.83 -5.59
N SER A 49 7.14 -14.46 -4.99
CA SER A 49 6.97 -15.42 -3.89
C SER A 49 6.40 -14.76 -2.64
N LEU A 50 6.90 -13.57 -2.30
CA LEU A 50 6.43 -12.79 -1.16
C LEU A 50 4.98 -12.33 -1.36
N TYR A 51 4.61 -11.99 -2.59
CA TYR A 51 3.25 -11.62 -2.94
C TYR A 51 2.29 -12.81 -2.80
N ASP A 52 2.67 -13.98 -3.31
CA ASP A 52 1.84 -15.18 -3.24
C ASP A 52 1.59 -15.60 -1.79
N ALA A 53 2.64 -15.69 -0.98
CA ALA A 53 2.53 -16.04 0.43
C ALA A 53 1.83 -14.94 1.26
N GLY A 54 2.22 -13.69 1.03
CA GLY A 54 1.73 -12.53 1.79
C GLY A 54 0.26 -12.23 1.52
N SER A 55 -0.17 -12.25 0.25
CA SER A 55 -1.57 -11.98 -0.09
C SER A 55 -2.51 -13.03 0.48
N VAL A 56 -2.19 -14.33 0.34
CA VAL A 56 -3.04 -15.40 0.87
C VAL A 56 -3.10 -15.36 2.39
N ASN A 57 -1.97 -15.17 3.07
CA ASN A 57 -1.92 -15.11 4.53
C ASN A 57 -2.68 -13.90 5.08
N LEU A 58 -2.47 -12.72 4.49
CA LEU A 58 -3.16 -11.50 4.88
C LEU A 58 -4.67 -11.60 4.65
N ILE A 59 -5.10 -12.16 3.51
CA ILE A 59 -6.53 -12.33 3.19
C ILE A 59 -7.18 -13.28 4.19
N ASN A 60 -6.55 -14.42 4.48
CA ASN A 60 -7.08 -15.40 5.41
C ASN A 60 -7.20 -14.86 6.84
N HIS A 61 -6.20 -14.09 7.32
CA HIS A 61 -6.20 -13.55 8.68
C HIS A 61 -7.11 -12.32 8.84
N LYS A 62 -7.20 -11.45 7.83
CA LYS A 62 -7.90 -10.16 7.94
C LYS A 62 -9.36 -10.20 7.46
N PHE A 63 -9.72 -11.18 6.62
CA PHE A 63 -11.05 -11.30 6.04
C PHE A 63 -11.61 -12.71 6.23
N PRO A 64 -12.24 -12.98 7.40
CA PRO A 64 -12.81 -14.30 7.70
C PRO A 64 -14.07 -14.61 6.87
N ALA A 65 -14.73 -13.59 6.31
CA ALA A 65 -15.93 -13.77 5.49
C ALA A 65 -15.62 -14.54 4.19
N ARG A 66 -16.34 -15.64 3.95
CA ARG A 66 -16.06 -16.59 2.85
C ARG A 66 -16.17 -15.97 1.45
N THR A 67 -17.16 -15.10 1.23
CA THR A 67 -17.37 -14.40 -0.05
C THR A 67 -16.27 -13.38 -0.31
N LEU A 68 -15.97 -12.54 0.69
CA LEU A 68 -14.93 -11.52 0.62
C LEU A 68 -13.54 -12.15 0.45
N ASN A 69 -13.24 -13.23 1.16
CA ASN A 69 -12.00 -13.98 1.01
C ASN A 69 -11.82 -14.51 -0.43
N ARG A 70 -12.88 -15.08 -1.03
CA ARG A 70 -12.84 -15.55 -2.43
C ARG A 70 -12.62 -14.40 -3.41
N ILE A 71 -13.29 -13.27 -3.22
CA ILE A 71 -13.12 -12.08 -4.06
C ILE A 71 -11.69 -11.53 -3.95
N LEU A 72 -11.16 -11.36 -2.73
CA LEU A 72 -9.80 -10.87 -2.56
C LEU A 72 -8.74 -11.82 -3.12
N LYS A 73 -8.94 -13.14 -3.04
CA LYS A 73 -8.03 -14.12 -3.67
C LYS A 73 -8.05 -14.03 -5.20
N LEU A 74 -9.19 -13.71 -5.80
CA LEU A 74 -9.28 -13.45 -7.25
C LEU A 74 -8.58 -12.13 -7.61
N ILE A 75 -8.79 -11.08 -6.80
CA ILE A 75 -8.13 -9.80 -6.99
C ILE A 75 -6.61 -9.94 -6.83
N SER A 76 -6.13 -10.74 -5.87
CA SER A 76 -4.68 -10.93 -5.71
C SER A 76 -4.07 -11.64 -6.92
N ARG A 77 -4.73 -12.68 -7.45
CA ARG A 77 -4.26 -13.37 -8.65
C ARG A 77 -4.26 -12.49 -9.90
N THR A 78 -5.30 -11.68 -10.08
CA THR A 78 -5.45 -10.81 -11.26
C THR A 78 -4.57 -9.56 -11.20
N SER A 79 -4.29 -9.04 -10.01
CA SER A 79 -3.40 -7.88 -9.81
C SER A 79 -1.91 -8.23 -9.77
N LYS A 80 -1.55 -9.52 -9.75
CA LYS A 80 -0.16 -10.00 -9.73
C LYS A 80 0.77 -9.38 -10.79
N PRO A 81 0.46 -9.33 -12.10
CA PRO A 81 1.36 -8.77 -13.09
C PRO A 81 1.58 -7.25 -12.89
N VAL A 82 0.53 -6.55 -12.46
CA VAL A 82 0.60 -5.12 -12.15
C VAL A 82 1.48 -4.91 -10.92
N PHE A 83 1.23 -5.66 -9.84
CA PHE A 83 2.07 -5.65 -8.65
C PHE A 83 3.54 -5.92 -8.99
N ARG A 84 3.83 -6.90 -9.85
CA ARG A 84 5.21 -7.23 -10.27
C ARG A 84 5.95 -6.04 -10.89
N ILE A 85 5.28 -5.27 -11.75
CA ILE A 85 5.86 -4.06 -12.37
C ILE A 85 6.09 -2.97 -11.32
N PHE A 86 5.09 -2.72 -10.48
CA PHE A 86 5.18 -1.70 -9.43
C PHE A 86 6.22 -2.04 -8.36
N ALA A 87 6.21 -3.27 -7.87
CA ALA A 87 7.14 -3.79 -6.89
C ALA A 87 8.58 -3.71 -7.41
N TRP A 88 8.82 -4.08 -8.68
CA TRP A 88 10.13 -3.94 -9.29
C TRP A 88 10.60 -2.48 -9.34
N ARG A 89 9.77 -1.57 -9.88
CA ARG A 89 10.11 -0.14 -9.97
C ARG A 89 10.37 0.46 -8.60
N TRP A 90 9.53 0.14 -7.62
CA TRP A 90 9.68 0.64 -6.26
C TRP A 90 10.94 0.08 -5.59
N PHE A 91 11.18 -1.22 -5.71
CA PHE A 91 12.31 -1.89 -5.07
C PHE A 91 13.65 -1.51 -5.70
N LYS A 92 13.72 -1.32 -7.02
CA LYS A 92 14.93 -0.83 -7.68
C LYS A 92 15.36 0.54 -7.16
N ASN A 93 14.40 1.42 -6.86
CA ASN A 93 14.66 2.79 -6.44
C ASN A 93 14.83 2.95 -4.92
N ASN A 94 14.12 2.14 -4.11
CA ASN A 94 14.07 2.30 -2.66
C ASN A 94 14.67 1.12 -1.89
N GLY A 95 14.65 -0.07 -2.48
CA GLY A 95 15.09 -1.33 -1.87
C GLY A 95 16.55 -1.29 -1.38
N PRO A 96 17.53 -0.88 -2.22
CA PRO A 96 18.92 -0.79 -1.79
C PRO A 96 19.07 0.09 -0.54
N GLN A 97 18.43 1.27 -0.55
CA GLN A 97 18.51 2.20 0.56
C GLN A 97 17.86 1.67 1.84
N LEU A 98 16.70 1.01 1.73
CA LEU A 98 16.01 0.42 2.88
C LEU A 98 16.83 -0.68 3.55
N ILE A 99 17.47 -1.53 2.76
CA ILE A 99 18.32 -2.62 3.27
C ILE A 99 19.59 -2.04 3.89
N THR A 100 20.26 -1.08 3.25
CA THR A 100 21.44 -0.42 3.84
C THR A 100 21.09 0.27 5.16
N ASN A 101 19.98 0.99 5.21
CA ASN A 101 19.52 1.64 6.45
C ASN A 101 19.19 0.62 7.54
N TRP A 102 18.57 -0.51 7.17
CA TRP A 102 18.29 -1.59 8.11
C TRP A 102 19.59 -2.22 8.64
N MET A 103 20.57 -2.50 7.77
CA MET A 103 21.89 -3.01 8.17
C MET A 103 22.60 -2.04 9.11
N HIS A 104 22.63 -0.75 8.74
CA HIS A 104 23.19 0.30 9.59
C HIS A 104 22.48 0.35 10.96
N SER A 105 21.15 0.23 11.00
CA SER A 105 20.39 0.17 12.26
C SER A 105 20.71 -1.04 13.13
N LYS A 106 21.28 -2.12 12.58
CA LYS A 106 21.70 -3.32 13.32
C LYS A 106 23.14 -3.23 13.81
N ILE A 107 24.00 -2.53 13.08
CA ILE A 107 25.43 -2.39 13.36
C ILE A 107 25.70 -1.17 14.27
N ALA A 108 24.82 -0.17 14.26
CA ALA A 108 24.84 0.94 15.20
C ALA A 108 24.49 0.44 16.62
N PHE A 109 25.48 -0.10 17.32
CA PHE A 109 25.37 -0.43 18.72
C PHE A 109 25.21 0.89 19.51
N LYS A 110 23.94 1.19 19.84
CA LYS A 110 23.51 2.25 20.76
C LYS A 110 23.41 3.67 20.18
N THR A 111 22.53 3.89 19.20
CA THR A 111 21.80 5.18 19.06
C THR A 111 20.33 5.02 18.64
N THR A 112 19.79 3.80 18.72
CA THR A 112 18.34 3.51 18.56
C THR A 112 17.54 3.84 19.83
N GLN A 113 17.88 4.95 20.48
CA GLN A 113 16.99 5.63 21.42
C GLN A 113 16.57 6.98 20.86
N THR A 114 17.37 7.73 20.12
CA THR A 114 16.94 9.09 19.70
C THR A 114 15.90 9.10 18.56
N ALA A 115 15.94 8.15 17.63
CA ALA A 115 14.97 8.11 16.52
C ALA A 115 13.63 7.40 16.86
N PHE A 116 13.63 6.47 17.83
CA PHE A 116 12.39 5.85 18.33
C PHE A 116 11.79 6.60 19.52
N ASN A 117 12.60 7.35 20.29
CA ASN A 117 12.10 8.20 21.38
C ASN A 117 11.41 9.47 20.87
N ILE A 118 11.47 9.86 19.60
CA ILE A 118 10.59 10.93 19.08
C ILE A 118 9.16 10.40 18.86
N SER A 119 9.00 9.10 18.59
CA SER A 119 7.67 8.46 18.53
C SER A 119 7.18 7.93 19.89
N ALA A 120 8.06 7.73 20.87
CA ALA A 120 7.71 7.27 22.23
C ALA A 120 7.71 8.36 23.31
N LYS A 121 8.30 9.55 23.09
CA LYS A 121 8.21 10.73 23.99
C LYS A 121 6.89 11.50 23.81
N LYS A 122 5.78 10.78 23.80
CA LYS A 122 4.47 11.33 24.17
C LYS A 122 3.89 10.66 25.42
N GLN A 123 4.54 9.63 25.99
CA GLN A 123 3.92 8.79 27.02
C GLN A 123 4.77 8.46 28.27
N VAL A 124 5.89 9.16 28.53
CA VAL A 124 6.63 8.98 29.81
C VAL A 124 7.02 10.33 30.41
N VAL A 125 6.09 10.91 31.17
CA VAL A 125 6.40 11.75 32.33
C VAL A 125 5.41 11.32 33.41
N LEU A 126 5.89 10.53 34.37
CA LEU A 126 5.18 10.17 35.59
C LEU A 126 5.94 10.78 36.78
N ALA A 127 5.17 11.28 37.76
CA ALA A 127 5.53 11.61 39.15
C ALA A 127 5.94 13.06 39.50
N ASN A 128 4.94 13.90 39.83
CA ASN A 128 4.85 14.55 41.15
C ASN A 128 3.39 15.00 41.45
N PRO A 129 2.92 14.97 42.72
CA PRO A 129 1.50 15.08 43.08
C PRO A 129 1.02 16.54 43.30
N ASP A 130 -0.11 16.87 42.64
CA ASP A 130 -1.26 17.72 42.98
C ASP A 130 -1.12 19.14 43.62
N PRO A 131 -2.17 20.02 43.56
CA PRO A 131 -3.25 20.19 42.58
C PRO A 131 -3.43 21.66 42.11
N LYS A 132 -3.98 21.90 40.92
CA LYS A 132 -4.90 23.04 40.65
C LYS A 132 -5.60 22.91 39.29
N LEU A 133 -6.92 22.92 39.34
CA LEU A 133 -7.87 22.80 38.23
C LEU A 133 -7.80 23.98 37.24
N ASN A 134 -7.66 23.65 35.94
CA ASN A 134 -8.34 24.18 34.73
C ASN A 134 -8.33 25.71 34.39
N PRO A 135 -8.48 26.13 33.11
CA PRO A 135 -9.08 25.41 31.99
C PRO A 135 -8.37 25.47 30.61
N LEU A 136 -8.64 24.43 29.80
CA LEU A 136 -8.96 24.52 28.37
C LEU A 136 -8.04 25.36 27.47
N ILE A 137 -6.91 24.79 27.05
CA ILE A 137 -6.22 25.21 25.81
C ILE A 137 -6.21 24.02 24.87
N LYS A 138 -7.20 23.98 23.96
CA LYS A 138 -7.15 23.12 22.78
C LYS A 138 -6.05 23.66 21.87
N PRO A 139 -4.99 22.90 21.54
CA PRO A 139 -3.99 23.39 20.61
C PRO A 139 -4.60 23.48 19.21
N GLN A 140 -4.76 24.73 18.79
CA GLN A 140 -5.12 25.24 17.46
C GLN A 140 -4.01 24.93 16.43
N TYR A 141 -3.59 23.66 16.36
CA TYR A 141 -2.67 23.12 15.35
C TYR A 141 -3.30 21.93 14.63
N GLN A 142 -4.26 21.25 15.27
CA GLN A 142 -4.93 20.09 14.69
C GLN A 142 -6.02 20.43 13.68
N LEU A 143 -6.44 21.70 13.54
CA LEU A 143 -7.53 22.09 12.64
C LEU A 143 -7.04 22.45 11.23
N GLN A 144 -5.76 22.77 11.06
CA GLN A 144 -5.19 23.18 9.78
C GLN A 144 -4.62 22.00 8.97
N GLU A 145 -4.24 20.91 9.63
CA GLU A 145 -3.66 19.72 8.96
C GLU A 145 -4.69 18.69 8.48
N VAL A 146 -5.91 18.64 9.05
CA VAL A 146 -6.93 17.67 8.60
C VAL A 146 -7.62 18.08 7.30
N LYS A 147 -7.49 19.34 6.87
CA LYS A 147 -8.15 19.83 5.65
C LYS A 147 -7.37 19.41 4.40
N HIS A 148 -6.05 19.30 4.49
CA HIS A 148 -5.20 18.98 3.34
C HIS A 148 -5.17 17.48 3.01
N LEU A 149 -5.26 16.60 4.01
CA LEU A 149 -5.32 15.15 3.79
C LEU A 149 -6.70 14.65 3.32
N ARG A 150 -7.77 15.42 3.52
CA ARG A 150 -9.11 15.06 3.04
C ARG A 150 -9.30 15.28 1.53
N SER A 151 -8.56 16.21 0.91
CA SER A 151 -8.73 16.52 -0.52
C SER A 151 -8.23 15.41 -1.44
N GLN A 152 -7.15 14.71 -1.08
CA GLN A 152 -6.61 13.62 -1.89
C GLN A 152 -7.44 12.33 -1.81
N VAL A 153 -8.04 12.04 -0.65
CA VAL A 153 -8.93 10.88 -0.50
C VAL A 153 -10.26 11.10 -1.25
N THR A 154 -10.70 12.35 -1.39
CA THR A 154 -11.95 12.68 -2.10
C THR A 154 -11.82 12.52 -3.62
N LEU A 155 -10.66 12.87 -4.20
CA LEU A 155 -10.42 12.66 -5.65
C LEU A 155 -10.33 11.17 -6.02
N LEU A 156 -9.66 10.36 -5.19
CA LEU A 156 -9.59 8.92 -5.43
C LEU A 156 -10.95 8.23 -5.25
N THR A 157 -11.75 8.67 -4.27
CA THR A 157 -13.09 8.15 -4.02
C THR A 157 -14.06 8.56 -5.13
N GLY A 158 -13.92 9.76 -5.70
CA GLY A 158 -14.70 10.23 -6.85
C GLY A 158 -14.44 9.42 -8.13
N ILE A 159 -13.17 9.13 -8.43
CA ILE A 159 -12.81 8.28 -9.59
C ILE A 159 -13.33 6.85 -9.39
N LEU A 160 -13.17 6.29 -8.18
CA LEU A 160 -13.65 4.95 -7.88
C LEU A 160 -15.18 4.85 -7.98
N ALA A 161 -15.90 5.83 -7.46
CA ALA A 161 -17.35 5.92 -7.60
C ALA A 161 -17.77 6.05 -9.07
N GLY A 162 -17.09 6.89 -9.86
CA GLY A 162 -17.35 7.07 -11.29
C GLY A 162 -17.19 5.77 -12.10
N VAL A 163 -16.13 5.01 -11.85
CA VAL A 163 -15.91 3.70 -12.51
C VAL A 163 -17.02 2.72 -12.12
N VAL A 164 -17.37 2.62 -10.83
CA VAL A 164 -18.44 1.71 -10.39
C VAL A 164 -19.79 2.09 -11.00
N THR A 165 -20.10 3.37 -11.16
CA THR A 165 -21.36 3.82 -11.80
C THR A 165 -21.38 3.54 -13.30
N VAL A 166 -20.27 3.77 -14.03
CA VAL A 166 -20.21 3.50 -15.48
C VAL A 166 -20.28 2.00 -15.76
N PHE A 167 -19.56 1.17 -14.99
CA PHE A 167 -19.64 -0.29 -15.13
C PHE A 167 -20.98 -0.85 -14.63
N GLY A 168 -21.54 -0.31 -13.55
CA GLY A 168 -22.86 -0.71 -13.04
C GLY A 168 -23.98 -0.40 -14.03
N ALA A 169 -23.99 0.80 -14.61
CA ALA A 169 -24.96 1.18 -15.64
C ALA A 169 -24.79 0.34 -16.92
N SER A 170 -23.55 0.03 -17.32
CA SER A 170 -23.28 -0.85 -18.46
C SER A 170 -23.78 -2.28 -18.25
N PHE A 171 -23.66 -2.83 -17.04
CA PHE A 171 -24.18 -4.16 -16.71
C PHE A 171 -25.72 -4.19 -16.63
N ILE A 172 -26.34 -3.15 -16.07
CA ILE A 172 -27.81 -3.02 -16.02
C ILE A 172 -28.39 -2.87 -17.43
N TRP A 173 -27.77 -2.08 -18.30
CA TRP A 173 -28.17 -1.93 -19.69
C TRP A 173 -28.01 -3.22 -20.49
N LEU A 174 -26.92 -3.97 -20.29
CA LEU A 174 -26.72 -5.25 -20.96
C LEU A 174 -27.80 -6.27 -20.56
N GLY A 175 -28.14 -6.33 -19.27
CA GLY A 175 -29.25 -7.17 -18.76
C GLY A 175 -30.59 -6.79 -19.37
N TYR A 176 -30.93 -5.49 -19.39
CA TYR A 176 -32.16 -4.99 -19.99
C TYR A 176 -32.23 -5.26 -21.51
N SER A 177 -31.11 -5.08 -22.22
CA SER A 177 -31.03 -5.35 -23.65
C SER A 177 -31.22 -6.82 -23.99
N LEU A 178 -30.74 -7.73 -23.12
CA LEU A 178 -30.87 -9.16 -23.32
C LEU A 178 -32.33 -9.61 -23.14
N GLU A 179 -33.01 -9.12 -22.10
CA GLU A 179 -34.41 -9.43 -21.82
C GLU A 179 -35.35 -8.93 -22.94
N ARG A 180 -35.07 -7.73 -23.49
CA ARG A 180 -35.81 -7.20 -24.65
C ARG A 180 -35.64 -8.08 -25.90
N SER A 181 -34.41 -8.53 -26.19
CA SER A 181 -34.14 -9.39 -27.35
C SER A 181 -34.83 -10.76 -27.27
N HIS A 182 -35.06 -11.26 -26.04
CA HIS A 182 -35.81 -12.50 -25.82
C HIS A 182 -37.30 -12.31 -26.07
N MET A 183 -37.89 -11.19 -25.63
CA MET A 183 -39.30 -10.90 -25.85
C MET A 183 -39.62 -10.71 -27.34
N GLU A 184 -38.78 -10.00 -28.08
CA GLU A 184 -38.97 -9.81 -29.54
C GLU A 184 -38.94 -11.16 -30.28
N ARG A 185 -37.99 -12.06 -29.93
CA ARG A 185 -37.94 -13.40 -30.52
C ARG A 185 -39.13 -14.28 -30.15
N ILE A 186 -39.65 -14.18 -28.93
CA ILE A 186 -40.83 -14.95 -28.52
C ILE A 186 -42.08 -14.48 -29.29
N VAL A 187 -42.24 -13.17 -29.45
CA VAL A 187 -43.37 -12.59 -30.20
C VAL A 187 -43.30 -12.98 -31.68
N GLU A 188 -42.11 -12.95 -32.28
CA GLU A 188 -41.90 -13.35 -33.67
C GLU A 188 -42.20 -14.85 -33.88
N LEU A 189 -41.70 -15.72 -32.99
CA LEU A 189 -41.98 -17.15 -33.04
C LEU A 189 -43.48 -17.45 -32.86
N GLN A 190 -44.14 -16.75 -31.94
CA GLN A 190 -45.57 -16.92 -31.71
C GLN A 190 -46.38 -16.50 -32.95
N HIS A 191 -45.97 -15.44 -33.63
CA HIS A 191 -46.60 -15.01 -34.88
C HIS A 191 -46.41 -16.04 -35.99
N GLN A 192 -45.20 -16.58 -36.17
CA GLN A 192 -44.92 -17.62 -37.16
C GLN A 192 -45.76 -18.89 -36.91
N VAL A 193 -45.83 -19.35 -35.67
CA VAL A 193 -46.67 -20.50 -35.30
C VAL A 193 -48.14 -20.23 -35.62
N LYS A 194 -48.66 -19.05 -35.26
CA LYS A 194 -50.05 -18.69 -35.52
C LYS A 194 -50.38 -18.60 -37.01
N THR A 195 -49.45 -18.09 -37.82
CA THR A 195 -49.61 -18.07 -39.29
C THR A 195 -49.59 -19.48 -39.88
N LEU A 196 -48.73 -20.35 -39.35
CA LEU A 196 -48.63 -21.74 -39.81
C LEU A 196 -49.90 -22.53 -39.44
N GLU A 197 -50.42 -22.35 -38.22
CA GLU A 197 -51.69 -22.95 -37.80
C GLU A 197 -52.89 -22.46 -38.63
N ALA A 198 -52.94 -21.16 -38.96
CA ALA A 198 -53.98 -20.61 -39.82
C ALA A 198 -53.92 -21.18 -41.25
N SER A 199 -52.72 -21.41 -41.77
CA SER A 199 -52.52 -22.03 -43.09
C SER A 199 -52.92 -23.51 -43.11
N LEU A 200 -52.72 -24.23 -42.00
CA LEU A 200 -53.09 -25.65 -41.86
C LEU A 200 -54.59 -25.87 -41.64
N LYS A 201 -55.30 -24.92 -41.01
CA LYS A 201 -56.76 -24.97 -40.82
C LYS A 201 -57.58 -24.50 -42.02
N GLY A 202 -56.93 -23.88 -43.00
CA GLY A 202 -57.55 -23.39 -44.24
C GLY A 202 -57.61 -24.42 -45.37
N TYR A 203 -57.14 -25.64 -45.13
CA TYR A 203 -57.20 -26.80 -46.03
C TYR A 203 -58.13 -27.86 -45.44
#